data_AF-A0A2E7LTN4-F1
#
_entry.id   AF-A0A2E7LTN4-F1
#
_cell.length_a   1.000
_cell.length_b   1.000
_cell.length_c   1.000
_cell.angle_alpha   90.00
_cell.angle_beta   90.00
_cell.angle_gamma   90.00
#
_symmetry.space_group_name_H-M   'P 1'
#
loop_
_entity.id
_entity.type
_entity.pdbx_description
1 polymer ?
#
loop_
_entity_poly.entity_id
_entity_poly.type
_entity_poly.pdbx_seq_one_letter_code
_entity_poly.pdbx_strand_id
1 'polypeptide(L)'
;MMKTVKIQNNDYIEVNERLKHFRKNYNDHSLTTEVLEKTENSIMILATIKNKDGFILATGLAEEIKGSSKVNKTSHVENCETSAWGRALANFGIGIDTSVASANEVRNAKEQQQSKKWLTESQFQATLKGSKKEAENVINLFKMKKEYKEQIINKFKIK
;
A
#
# COMPACT_ATOMS: atom_id res chain seq x y z
N MET A 1 -15.57 15.91 -17.07
CA MET A 1 -14.45 14.99 -16.81
C MET A 1 -14.22 14.94 -15.30
N MET A 2 -13.81 13.79 -14.76
CA MET A 2 -13.45 13.68 -13.32
C MET A 2 -12.18 14.47 -13.06
N LYS A 3 -12.09 15.15 -11.90
CA LYS A 3 -10.86 15.87 -11.54
C LYS A 3 -9.78 14.86 -11.10
N THR A 4 -8.55 15.07 -11.56
CA THR A 4 -7.38 14.27 -11.20
C THR A 4 -6.47 15.08 -10.27
N VAL A 5 -5.78 14.38 -9.38
CA VAL A 5 -4.67 14.91 -8.60
C VAL A 5 -3.40 14.18 -9.03
N LYS A 6 -2.32 14.92 -9.25
CA LYS A 6 -1.03 14.30 -9.54
C LYS A 6 -0.48 13.64 -8.29
N ILE A 7 -0.42 12.31 -8.30
CA ILE A 7 0.33 11.55 -7.30
C ILE A 7 1.58 11.03 -7.99
N GLN A 8 2.73 11.65 -7.68
CA GLN A 8 3.99 11.44 -8.40
C GLN A 8 3.86 11.81 -9.89
N ASN A 9 3.97 10.81 -10.79
CA ASN A 9 3.92 10.97 -12.25
C ASN A 9 2.62 10.45 -12.88
N ASN A 10 1.67 9.95 -12.07
CA ASN A 10 0.41 9.41 -12.54
C ASN A 10 -0.75 10.31 -12.08
N ASP A 11 -1.74 10.46 -12.96
CA ASP A 11 -3.00 11.10 -12.61
C ASP A 11 -3.81 10.12 -11.75
N TYR A 12 -4.11 10.53 -10.51
CA TYR A 12 -4.93 9.77 -9.59
C TYR A 12 -6.28 10.46 -9.43
N ILE A 13 -7.36 9.73 -9.70
CA ILE A 13 -8.71 10.20 -9.43
C ILE A 13 -9.02 9.85 -7.97
N GLU A 14 -9.26 10.86 -7.14
CA GLU A 14 -9.62 10.69 -5.74
C GLU A 14 -10.99 10.00 -5.57
N VAL A 15 -11.18 9.28 -4.45
CA VAL A 15 -12.42 8.53 -4.18
C VAL A 15 -13.65 9.45 -4.15
N ASN A 16 -13.51 10.70 -3.69
CA ASN A 16 -14.56 11.71 -3.73
C ASN A 16 -15.08 11.99 -5.16
N GLU A 17 -14.20 12.08 -6.15
CA GLU A 17 -14.55 12.34 -7.55
C GLU A 17 -15.17 11.09 -8.19
N ARG A 18 -14.66 9.90 -7.83
CA ARG A 18 -15.28 8.62 -8.21
C ARG A 18 -16.70 8.49 -7.66
N LEU A 19 -16.92 8.86 -6.39
CA LEU A 19 -18.23 8.85 -5.76
C LEU A 19 -19.20 9.84 -6.42
N LYS A 20 -18.77 11.07 -6.70
CA LYS A 20 -19.57 12.05 -7.45
C LYS A 20 -19.96 11.51 -8.82
N HIS A 21 -19.01 10.90 -9.55
CA HIS A 21 -19.28 10.26 -10.83
C HIS A 21 -20.27 9.10 -10.69
N PHE A 22 -20.07 8.23 -9.70
CA PHE A 22 -20.95 7.09 -9.43
C PHE A 22 -22.39 7.55 -9.18
N ARG A 23 -22.59 8.48 -8.23
CA ARG A 23 -23.93 8.98 -7.87
C ARG A 23 -24.63 9.72 -9.01
N LYS A 24 -23.87 10.37 -9.91
CA LYS A 24 -24.42 11.09 -11.05
C LYS A 24 -24.88 10.16 -12.18
N ASN A 25 -24.14 9.08 -12.46
CA ASN A 25 -24.35 8.25 -13.65
C ASN A 25 -25.03 6.90 -13.34
N TYR A 26 -25.01 6.45 -12.09
CA TYR A 26 -25.53 5.16 -11.63
C TYR A 26 -26.47 5.38 -10.44
N ASN A 27 -27.52 6.18 -10.64
CA ASN A 27 -28.45 6.64 -9.60
C ASN A 27 -29.35 5.53 -9.04
N ASP A 28 -29.53 4.44 -9.78
CA ASP A 28 -30.28 3.25 -9.41
C ASP A 28 -29.39 2.13 -8.82
N HIS A 29 -28.08 2.40 -8.69
CA HIS A 29 -27.13 1.48 -8.07
C HIS A 29 -26.91 1.83 -6.59
N SER A 30 -26.78 0.80 -5.77
CA SER A 30 -26.37 0.96 -4.37
C SER A 30 -24.86 0.77 -4.23
N LEU A 31 -24.29 1.47 -3.25
CA LEU A 31 -22.93 1.26 -2.74
C LEU A 31 -23.05 1.18 -1.23
N THR A 32 -22.85 0.00 -0.67
CA THR A 32 -23.02 -0.30 0.76
C THR A 32 -21.76 -0.91 1.33
N THR A 33 -21.58 -0.83 2.66
CA THR A 33 -20.45 -1.42 3.38
C THR A 33 -20.91 -2.37 4.47
N GLU A 34 -20.06 -3.34 4.77
CA GLU A 34 -20.21 -4.29 5.87
C GLU A 34 -18.87 -4.42 6.60
N VAL A 35 -18.89 -4.32 7.93
CA VAL A 35 -17.73 -4.64 8.76
C VAL A 35 -17.66 -6.15 8.89
N LEU A 36 -16.68 -6.78 8.23
CA LEU A 36 -16.49 -8.23 8.31
C LEU A 36 -15.77 -8.64 9.60
N GLU A 37 -14.82 -7.81 10.04
CA GLU A 37 -14.07 -8.05 11.27
C GLU A 37 -13.65 -6.72 11.91
N LYS A 38 -13.73 -6.65 13.25
CA LYS A 38 -13.21 -5.54 14.02
C LYS A 38 -12.53 -6.07 15.27
N THR A 39 -11.24 -5.81 15.39
CA THR A 39 -10.43 -6.14 16.56
C THR A 39 -10.03 -4.86 17.30
N GLU A 40 -9.22 -4.99 18.35
CA GLU A 40 -8.62 -3.82 19.02
C GLU A 40 -7.65 -3.06 18.09
N ASN A 41 -7.02 -3.77 17.16
CA ASN A 41 -5.89 -3.28 16.37
C ASN A 41 -6.19 -3.15 14.88
N SER A 42 -7.26 -3.73 14.37
CA SER A 42 -7.59 -3.73 12.94
C SER A 42 -9.09 -3.70 12.69
N ILE A 43 -9.44 -3.29 11.47
CA ILE A 43 -10.80 -3.38 10.96
C ILE A 43 -10.78 -3.78 9.49
N MET A 44 -11.66 -4.71 9.13
CA MET A 44 -11.87 -5.18 7.77
C MET A 44 -13.29 -4.83 7.30
N ILE A 45 -13.38 -4.12 6.18
CA ILE A 45 -14.64 -3.64 5.61
C ILE A 45 -14.77 -4.10 4.16
N LEU A 46 -15.94 -4.63 3.81
CA LEU A 46 -16.34 -4.98 2.46
C LEU A 46 -17.32 -3.92 1.92
N ALA A 47 -16.95 -3.24 0.85
CA ALA A 47 -17.86 -2.43 0.05
C ALA A 47 -18.45 -3.27 -1.08
N THR A 48 -19.75 -3.12 -1.35
CA THR A 48 -20.48 -3.83 -2.41
C THR A 48 -21.28 -2.84 -3.23
N ILE A 49 -21.19 -2.96 -4.56
CA ILE A 49 -22.03 -2.25 -5.52
C ILE A 49 -23.06 -3.21 -6.08
N LYS A 50 -24.35 -2.84 -6.02
CA LYS A 50 -25.45 -3.61 -6.61
C LYS A 50 -26.25 -2.76 -7.59
N ASN A 51 -26.78 -3.36 -8.65
CA ASN A 51 -27.79 -2.70 -9.48
C ASN A 51 -29.16 -2.66 -8.77
N LYS A 52 -30.14 -2.03 -9.42
CA LYS A 52 -31.54 -1.92 -8.95
C LYS A 52 -32.23 -3.26 -8.67
N ASP A 53 -31.80 -4.32 -9.35
CA ASP A 53 -32.36 -5.66 -9.22
C ASP A 53 -31.64 -6.49 -8.13
N GLY A 54 -30.66 -5.89 -7.44
CA GLY A 54 -29.92 -6.50 -6.34
C GLY A 54 -28.72 -7.34 -6.76
N PHE A 55 -28.41 -7.43 -8.06
CA PHE A 55 -27.21 -8.14 -8.53
C PHE A 55 -25.95 -7.40 -8.12
N ILE A 56 -24.99 -8.14 -7.57
CA ILE A 56 -23.68 -7.62 -7.21
C ILE A 56 -22.87 -7.42 -8.50
N LEU A 57 -22.39 -6.20 -8.71
CA LEU A 57 -21.60 -5.83 -9.89
C LEU A 57 -20.12 -5.70 -9.56
N ALA A 58 -19.80 -5.25 -8.35
CA ALA A 58 -18.43 -5.10 -7.90
C ALA A 58 -18.35 -5.14 -6.37
N THR A 59 -17.19 -5.53 -5.87
CA THR A 59 -16.87 -5.51 -4.44
C THR A 59 -15.49 -4.90 -4.21
N GLY A 60 -15.24 -4.42 -3.00
CA GLY A 60 -13.95 -3.87 -2.58
C GLY A 60 -13.70 -4.18 -1.12
N LEU A 61 -12.70 -5.02 -0.84
CA LEU A 61 -12.29 -5.38 0.51
C LEU A 61 -11.11 -4.51 0.94
N ALA A 62 -11.20 -3.90 2.12
CA ALA A 62 -10.09 -3.19 2.73
C ALA A 62 -9.86 -3.67 4.16
N GLU A 63 -8.60 -3.61 4.58
CA GLU A 63 -8.18 -3.80 5.96
C GLU A 63 -7.27 -2.63 6.34
N GLU A 64 -7.48 -2.07 7.52
CA GLU A 64 -6.61 -1.05 8.08
C GLU A 64 -6.20 -1.41 9.51
N ILE A 65 -4.91 -1.23 9.81
CA ILE A 65 -4.33 -1.46 11.13
C ILE A 65 -4.24 -0.12 11.88
N LYS A 66 -4.76 -0.06 13.10
CA LYS A 66 -4.69 1.10 13.98
C LYS A 66 -3.24 1.52 14.21
N GLY A 67 -2.97 2.81 14.00
CA GLY A 67 -1.63 3.39 14.18
C GLY A 67 -0.60 3.08 13.08
N SER A 68 -0.95 2.31 12.04
CA SER A 68 -0.03 1.99 10.91
C SER A 68 0.41 3.21 10.10
N SER A 69 -0.34 4.30 10.15
CA SER A 69 -0.04 5.58 9.53
C SER A 69 -0.44 6.73 10.45
N LYS A 70 0.00 7.96 10.14
CA LYS A 70 -0.43 9.16 10.88
C LYS A 70 -1.96 9.30 10.88
N VAL A 71 -2.61 8.96 9.77
CA VAL A 71 -4.07 8.98 9.61
C VAL A 71 -4.72 7.88 10.46
N ASN A 72 -4.18 6.67 10.39
CA ASN A 72 -4.73 5.51 11.12
C ASN A 72 -4.54 5.57 12.65
N LYS A 73 -3.84 6.57 13.19
CA LYS A 73 -3.78 6.78 14.65
C LYS A 73 -5.15 7.16 15.22
N THR A 74 -5.95 7.93 14.49
CA THR A 74 -7.23 8.46 14.96
C THR A 74 -8.42 8.04 14.12
N SER A 75 -8.22 7.71 12.84
CA SER A 75 -9.33 7.51 11.88
C SER A 75 -9.15 6.28 10.99
N HIS A 76 -8.67 5.17 11.57
CA HIS A 76 -8.46 3.92 10.82
C HIS A 76 -9.76 3.29 10.32
N VAL A 77 -10.90 3.52 10.98
CA VAL A 77 -12.22 3.03 10.57
C VAL A 77 -12.71 3.75 9.32
N GLU A 78 -12.71 5.08 9.34
CA GLU A 78 -13.14 5.93 8.23
C GLU A 78 -12.20 5.79 7.02
N ASN A 79 -10.89 5.63 7.30
CA ASN A 79 -9.92 5.34 6.25
C ASN A 79 -10.17 3.96 5.62
N CYS A 80 -10.52 2.94 6.42
CA CYS A 80 -10.85 1.61 5.91
C CYS A 80 -12.09 1.63 5.01
N GLU A 81 -13.14 2.34 5.43
CA GLU A 81 -14.36 2.49 4.63
C GLU A 81 -14.08 3.21 3.31
N THR A 82 -13.31 4.30 3.35
CA THR A 82 -12.91 5.03 2.15
C THR A 82 -12.05 4.18 1.21
N SER A 83 -11.14 3.37 1.76
CA SER A 83 -10.34 2.39 1.02
C SER A 83 -11.23 1.32 0.36
N ALA A 84 -12.21 0.79 1.08
CA ALA A 84 -13.16 -0.20 0.57
C ALA A 84 -14.00 0.37 -0.60
N TRP A 85 -14.54 1.58 -0.45
CA TRP A 85 -15.23 2.28 -1.55
C TRP A 85 -14.32 2.50 -2.76
N GLY A 86 -13.08 2.95 -2.54
CA GLY A 86 -12.11 3.18 -3.60
C GLY A 86 -11.87 1.91 -4.43
N ARG A 87 -11.75 0.75 -3.77
CA ARG A 87 -11.58 -0.56 -4.42
C ARG A 87 -12.84 -1.03 -5.14
N ALA A 88 -14.01 -0.89 -4.53
CA ALA A 88 -15.27 -1.28 -5.18
C ALA A 88 -15.54 -0.43 -6.43
N LEU A 89 -15.34 0.89 -6.35
CA LEU A 89 -15.50 1.81 -7.48
C LEU A 89 -14.48 1.54 -8.59
N ALA A 90 -13.23 1.22 -8.22
CA ALA A 90 -12.23 0.80 -9.19
C ALA A 90 -12.67 -0.50 -9.88
N ASN A 91 -13.01 -1.54 -9.12
CA ASN A 91 -13.47 -2.83 -9.69
C ASN A 91 -14.74 -2.70 -10.55
N PHE A 92 -15.58 -1.71 -10.26
CA PHE A 92 -16.74 -1.35 -11.09
C PHE A 92 -16.38 -0.64 -12.41
N GLY A 93 -15.15 -0.15 -12.55
CA GLY A 93 -14.62 0.51 -13.74
C GLY A 93 -14.48 2.04 -13.63
N ILE A 94 -14.65 2.63 -12.44
CA ILE A 94 -14.54 4.08 -12.25
C ILE A 94 -13.15 4.44 -11.72
N GLY A 95 -12.40 5.19 -12.53
CA GLY A 95 -11.10 5.74 -12.14
C GLY A 95 -9.95 4.73 -12.19
N ILE A 96 -10.05 3.72 -13.06
CA ILE A 96 -8.92 2.88 -13.47
C ILE A 96 -8.31 3.49 -14.74
N ASP A 97 -7.21 4.24 -14.62
CA ASP A 97 -6.45 4.69 -15.80
C ASP A 97 -5.13 3.92 -15.98
N THR A 98 -4.51 3.40 -14.90
CA THR A 98 -3.18 2.75 -15.00
C THR A 98 -2.98 1.46 -14.20
N SER A 99 -3.68 1.23 -13.08
CA SER A 99 -3.57 0.00 -12.27
C SER A 99 -4.70 -0.16 -11.26
N VAL A 100 -5.01 -1.41 -10.88
CA VAL A 100 -5.98 -1.73 -9.80
C VAL A 100 -5.39 -1.47 -8.39
N ALA A 101 -4.06 -1.52 -8.25
CA ALA A 101 -3.39 -1.18 -6.99
C ALA A 101 -3.60 0.30 -6.65
N SER A 102 -4.00 0.59 -5.41
CA SER A 102 -4.17 1.97 -4.94
C SER A 102 -2.83 2.71 -4.94
N ALA A 103 -2.86 4.02 -5.17
CA ALA A 103 -1.64 4.84 -5.15
C ALA A 103 -0.92 4.76 -3.78
N ASN A 104 -1.68 4.57 -2.70
CA ASN A 104 -1.14 4.36 -1.36
C ASN A 104 -0.46 2.99 -1.22
N GLU A 105 -1.00 1.90 -1.79
CA GLU A 105 -0.34 0.59 -1.79
C GLU A 105 0.97 0.63 -2.56
N VAL A 106 1.00 1.28 -3.73
CA VAL A 106 2.24 1.43 -4.52
C VAL A 106 3.26 2.29 -3.77
N ARG A 107 2.83 3.37 -3.10
CA ARG A 107 3.73 4.20 -2.29
C ARG A 107 4.26 3.44 -1.09
N ASN A 108 3.40 2.78 -0.32
CA ASN A 108 3.78 2.03 0.87
C ASN A 108 4.69 0.84 0.50
N ALA A 109 4.41 0.12 -0.58
CA ALA A 109 5.27 -0.96 -1.07
C ALA A 109 6.65 -0.44 -1.49
N LYS A 110 6.72 0.73 -2.13
CA LYS A 110 8.00 1.39 -2.47
C LYS A 110 8.73 1.90 -1.23
N GLU A 111 8.04 2.50 -0.26
CA GLU A 111 8.64 2.94 1.01
C GLU A 111 9.18 1.76 1.81
N GLN A 112 8.46 0.63 1.86
CA GLN A 112 8.91 -0.61 2.46
C GLN A 112 10.12 -1.19 1.70
N GLN A 113 10.13 -1.17 0.37
CA GLN A 113 11.29 -1.57 -0.45
C GLN A 113 12.50 -0.63 -0.28
N GLN A 114 12.29 0.67 -0.07
CA GLN A 114 13.35 1.66 0.09
C GLN A 114 13.98 1.67 1.49
N SER A 115 13.42 0.94 2.44
CA SER A 115 13.79 0.94 3.87
C SER A 115 15.03 0.13 4.24
N LYS A 116 15.87 -0.32 3.28
CA LYS A 116 17.19 -0.88 3.63
C LYS A 116 17.99 0.21 4.36
N LYS A 117 18.16 0.02 5.67
CA LYS A 117 18.90 0.94 6.54
C LYS A 117 20.36 0.99 6.07
N TRP A 118 21.01 2.12 6.29
CA TRP A 118 22.45 2.23 6.07
C TRP A 118 23.20 1.43 7.12
N LEU A 119 24.17 0.63 6.68
CA LEU A 119 25.08 -0.12 7.53
C LEU A 119 25.93 0.87 8.33
N THR A 120 25.89 0.78 9.65
CA THR A 120 26.74 1.58 10.52
C THR A 120 28.18 1.05 10.52
N GLU A 121 29.14 1.87 10.95
CA GLU A 121 30.53 1.43 11.13
C GLU A 121 30.63 0.24 12.08
N SER A 122 29.90 0.26 13.21
CA SER A 122 29.89 -0.84 14.17
C SER A 122 29.37 -2.14 13.57
N GLN A 123 28.30 -2.08 12.76
CA GLN A 123 27.75 -3.24 12.07
C GLN A 123 28.69 -3.75 10.98
N PHE A 124 29.37 -2.84 10.26
CA PHE A 124 30.40 -3.20 9.30
C PHE A 124 31.55 -3.98 9.96
N GLN A 125 32.09 -3.47 11.07
CA GLN A 125 33.15 -4.16 11.81
C GLN A 125 32.71 -5.50 12.37
N ALA A 126 31.46 -5.61 12.86
CA ALA A 126 30.89 -6.89 13.29
C ALA A 126 30.77 -7.87 12.11
N THR A 127 30.32 -7.39 10.95
CA THR A 127 30.20 -8.20 9.72
C THR A 127 31.55 -8.76 9.29
N LEU A 128 32.62 -7.97 9.38
CA LEU A 128 33.97 -8.45 9.07
C LEU A 128 34.49 -9.52 10.03
N LYS A 129 33.93 -9.66 11.24
CA LYS A 129 34.31 -10.69 12.22
C LYS A 129 33.41 -11.93 12.16
N GLY A 130 32.30 -11.85 11.43
CA GLY A 130 31.34 -12.94 11.30
C GLY A 130 31.72 -13.97 10.25
N SER A 131 30.75 -14.79 9.88
CA SER A 131 30.81 -15.80 8.84
C SER A 131 30.43 -15.26 7.46
N LYS A 132 30.79 -16.00 6.40
CA LYS A 132 30.41 -15.69 5.02
C LYS A 132 28.89 -15.53 4.86
N LYS A 133 28.11 -16.40 5.50
CA LYS A 133 26.64 -16.39 5.42
C LYS A 133 26.05 -15.12 6.05
N GLU A 134 26.61 -14.68 7.17
CA GLU A 134 26.19 -13.42 7.82
C GLU A 134 26.55 -12.22 6.96
N ALA A 135 27.72 -12.22 6.32
CA ALA A 135 28.14 -11.19 5.39
C ALA A 135 27.23 -11.08 4.14
N GLU A 136 26.83 -12.22 3.55
CA GLU A 136 25.88 -12.26 2.43
C GLU A 136 24.51 -11.68 2.84
N ASN A 137 24.03 -12.03 4.04
CA ASN A 137 22.80 -11.48 4.58
C ASN A 137 22.88 -9.96 4.78
N VAL A 138 24.00 -9.46 5.31
CA VAL A 138 24.21 -8.02 5.50
C VAL A 138 24.22 -7.25 4.17
N ILE A 139 24.87 -7.79 3.14
CA ILE A 139 24.86 -7.21 1.78
C ILE A 139 23.44 -7.14 1.21
N ASN A 140 22.62 -8.16 1.49
CA ASN A 140 21.25 -8.20 0.99
C ASN A 140 20.31 -7.27 1.76
N LEU A 141 20.51 -7.06 3.06
CA LEU A 141 19.56 -6.35 3.91
C LEU A 141 19.87 -4.85 4.07
N PHE A 142 21.13 -4.42 3.92
CA PHE A 142 21.55 -3.05 4.18
C PHE A 142 21.99 -2.29 2.92
N LYS A 143 21.79 -0.97 2.92
CA LYS A 143 22.56 -0.06 2.07
C LYS A 143 23.91 0.15 2.72
N MET A 144 24.99 0.29 1.95
CA MET A 144 26.33 0.50 2.52
C MET A 144 27.20 1.30 1.56
N LYS A 145 28.26 1.91 2.12
CA LYS A 145 29.30 2.59 1.33
C LYS A 145 29.98 1.58 0.39
N LYS A 146 30.43 2.04 -0.77
CA LYS A 146 31.05 1.19 -1.80
C LYS A 146 32.28 0.47 -1.23
N GLU A 147 33.07 1.18 -0.43
CA GLU A 147 34.28 0.68 0.20
C GLU A 147 33.98 -0.46 1.19
N TYR A 148 32.87 -0.37 1.93
CA TYR A 148 32.47 -1.45 2.85
C TYR A 148 32.03 -2.69 2.08
N LYS A 149 31.26 -2.50 1.00
CA LYS A 149 30.80 -3.62 0.17
C LYS A 149 31.97 -4.38 -0.43
N GLU A 150 32.94 -3.66 -1.00
CA GLU A 150 34.15 -4.25 -1.58
C GLU A 150 34.98 -5.01 -0.55
N GLN A 151 35.17 -4.45 0.65
CA GLN A 151 35.90 -5.13 1.73
C GLN A 151 35.19 -6.42 2.19
N ILE A 152 33.87 -6.40 2.34
CA ILE A 152 33.10 -7.59 2.72
C ILE A 152 33.21 -8.66 1.62
N ILE A 153 32.99 -8.28 0.36
CA ILE A 153 33.05 -9.18 -0.79
C ILE A 153 34.43 -9.84 -0.89
N ASN A 154 35.50 -9.05 -0.78
CA ASN A 154 36.87 -9.54 -0.87
C ASN A 154 37.24 -10.45 0.31
N LYS A 155 36.87 -10.08 1.53
CA LYS A 155 37.18 -10.87 2.73
C LYS A 155 36.52 -12.25 2.70
N PHE A 156 35.24 -12.30 2.32
CA PHE A 156 34.45 -13.53 2.35
C PHE A 156 34.36 -14.26 1.01
N LYS A 157 35.00 -13.72 -0.04
CA LYS A 157 34.97 -14.26 -1.40
C LYS A 157 33.54 -14.51 -1.87
N ILE A 158 32.69 -13.50 -1.70
CA ILE A 158 31.28 -13.51 -2.13
C ILE A 158 31.26 -13.19 -3.63
N LYS A 159 30.47 -13.94 -4.40
CA LYS A 159 30.34 -13.73 -5.85
C LYS A 159 29.27 -12.70 -6.17
#